data_AF-A0A382UCA7-F1
#
_entry.id   AF-A0A382UCA7-F1
#
_cell.length_a   1.000
_cell.length_b   1.000
_cell.length_c   1.000
_cell.angle_alpha   90.00
_cell.angle_beta   90.00
_cell.angle_gamma   90.00
#
_symmetry.space_group_name_H-M   'P 1'
#
loop_
_entity.id
_entity.type
_entity.pdbx_description
1 polymer ?
#
loop_
_entity_poly.entity_id
_entity_poly.type
_entity_poly.pdbx_seq_one_letter_code
_entity_poly.pdbx_strand_id
1 'polypeptide(L)'
;VTPRIIIGISGASGAIYGIRLLEILRTLQVSTHLVVTKSAEQTIAHETDWKISDIRKLADAWYPIEDIGAAPASGSFRTMGMVVAPCSVR
;
A
#
# COMPACT_ATOMS: atom_id res chain seq x y z
N VAL A 1 -19.08 -0.76 -10.54
CA VAL A 1 -17.88 -1.41 -9.97
C VAL A 1 -17.14 -0.34 -9.18
N THR A 2 -16.88 -0.52 -7.89
CA THR A 2 -16.13 0.47 -7.11
C THR A 2 -14.71 0.58 -7.68
N PRO A 3 -14.22 1.79 -8.02
CA PRO A 3 -12.85 1.99 -8.46
C PRO A 3 -11.88 1.45 -7.41
N ARG A 4 -10.82 0.78 -7.87
CA ARG A 4 -9.80 0.22 -6.97
C ARG A 4 -8.39 0.44 -7.47
N ILE A 5 -7.47 0.64 -6.53
CA ILE A 5 -6.05 0.88 -6.80
C ILE A 5 -5.22 -0.02 -5.87
N ILE A 6 -4.16 -0.61 -6.41
CA ILE A 6 -3.15 -1.34 -5.62
C ILE A 6 -2.10 -0.33 -5.15
N ILE A 7 -1.74 -0.38 -3.87
CA ILE A 7 -0.73 0.50 -3.28
C ILE A 7 0.42 -0.34 -2.76
N GLY A 8 1.61 -0.13 -3.31
CA GLY A 8 2.86 -0.68 -2.78
C GLY A 8 3.61 0.39 -1.97
N ILE A 9 4.11 0.03 -0.80
CA ILE A 9 5.07 0.86 -0.04
C ILE A 9 6.36 0.05 0.09
N SER A 10 7.45 0.58 -0.46
CA SER A 10 8.79 -0.05 -0.41
C SER A 10 9.77 0.78 0.43
N GLY A 11 10.94 0.22 0.74
CA GLY A 11 11.92 0.75 1.69
C GLY A 11 12.76 1.94 1.21
N ALA A 12 12.20 2.83 0.39
CA ALA A 12 12.81 4.13 0.07
C ALA A 12 12.32 5.21 1.04
N SER A 13 13.05 6.32 1.12
CA SER A 13 12.63 7.47 1.94
C SER A 13 11.32 8.08 1.41
N GLY A 14 10.54 8.68 2.30
CA GLY A 14 9.27 9.31 1.97
C GLY A 14 8.08 8.36 2.15
N ALA A 15 8.14 7.48 3.16
CA ALA A 15 7.04 6.56 3.49
C ALA A 15 5.69 7.29 3.67
N ILE A 16 5.73 8.55 4.10
CA ILE A 16 4.57 9.41 4.27
C ILE A 16 3.75 9.60 2.99
N TYR A 17 4.36 9.53 1.79
CA TYR A 17 3.62 9.67 0.53
C TYR A 17 2.64 8.52 0.30
N GLY A 18 3.04 7.28 0.59
CA GLY A 18 2.16 6.12 0.52
C GLY A 18 1.03 6.19 1.55
N ILE A 19 1.34 6.64 2.77
CA ILE A 19 0.36 6.81 3.85
C ILE A 19 -0.68 7.88 3.49
N ARG A 20 -0.25 9.06 3.04
CA ARG A 20 -1.17 10.14 2.62
C ARG A 20 -2.00 9.75 1.40
N LEU A 21 -1.44 8.97 0.48
CA LEU A 21 -2.20 8.43 -0.65
C LEU A 21 -3.34 7.52 -0.18
N LEU A 22 -3.10 6.63 0.79
CA LEU A 22 -4.16 5.79 1.38
C LEU A 22 -5.27 6.64 2.03
N GLU A 23 -4.90 7.67 2.81
CA GLU A 23 -5.88 8.57 3.43
C GLU A 23 -6.75 9.28 2.39
N ILE A 24 -6.15 9.84 1.33
CA ILE A 24 -6.87 10.55 0.26
C ILE A 24 -7.76 9.58 -0.52
N LEU A 25 -7.28 8.39 -0.88
CA LEU A 25 -8.10 7.43 -1.62
C LEU A 25 -9.32 6.96 -0.81
N ARG A 26 -9.17 6.86 0.51
CA ARG A 26 -10.29 6.57 1.41
C ARG A 26 -11.34 7.68 1.40
N THR A 27 -10.96 8.96 1.40
CA THR A 27 -11.93 10.07 1.31
C THR A 27 -12.62 10.12 -0.05
N LEU A 28 -11.92 9.71 -1.12
CA LEU A 28 -12.46 9.59 -2.47
C LEU A 28 -13.26 8.30 -2.72
N GLN A 29 -13.46 7.46 -1.69
CA GLN A 29 -14.17 6.18 -1.78
C GLN A 29 -13.59 5.22 -2.84
N VAL A 30 -12.28 5.29 -3.07
CA VAL A 30 -11.53 4.37 -3.93
C VAL A 30 -11.03 3.22 -3.06
N SER A 31 -11.35 2.00 -3.46
CA SER A 31 -10.92 0.81 -2.72
C SER A 31 -9.42 0.59 -2.88
N THR A 32 -8.72 0.32 -1.79
CA THR A 32 -7.26 0.19 -1.75
C THR A 32 -6.80 -1.19 -1.30
N HIS A 33 -5.85 -1.74 -2.05
CA HIS A 33 -5.24 -3.04 -1.82
C HIS A 33 -3.74 -2.84 -1.54
N LEU A 34 -3.35 -2.93 -0.28
CA LEU A 34 -2.04 -2.54 0.21
C LEU A 34 -1.06 -3.71 0.24
N VAL A 35 0.18 -3.46 -0.19
CA VAL A 35 1.34 -4.34 -0.01
C VAL A 35 2.49 -3.51 0.56
N VAL A 36 3.15 -3.99 1.62
CA VAL A 36 4.25 -3.28 2.28
C VAL A 36 5.44 -4.23 2.45
N THR A 37 6.63 -3.82 2.02
CA THR A 37 7.84 -4.61 2.23
C THR A 37 8.35 -4.49 3.66
N LYS A 38 9.10 -5.49 4.15
CA LYS A 38 9.75 -5.41 5.47
C LYS A 38 10.68 -4.19 5.61
N SER A 39 11.39 -3.83 4.54
CA SER A 39 12.23 -2.61 4.52
C SER A 39 11.39 -1.33 4.63
N ALA A 40 10.20 -1.28 4.04
CA ALA A 40 9.29 -0.16 4.21
C ALA A 40 8.79 -0.04 5.64
N GLU A 41 8.49 -1.15 6.33
CA GLU A 41 8.09 -1.12 7.74
C GLU A 41 9.17 -0.48 8.62
N GLN A 42 10.46 -0.75 8.33
CA GLN A 42 11.58 -0.11 9.01
C GLN A 42 11.64 1.38 8.70
N THR A 43 11.54 1.78 7.42
CA THR A 43 11.56 3.19 7.03
C THR A 43 10.39 3.97 7.65
N ILE A 44 9.19 3.40 7.68
CA ILE A 44 8.01 3.99 8.35
C ILE A 44 8.32 4.29 9.82
N ALA A 45 8.92 3.33 10.54
CA ALA A 45 9.26 3.48 11.95
C ALA A 45 10.39 4.50 12.19
N HIS A 46 11.27 4.72 11.21
CA HIS A 46 12.35 5.69 11.29
C HIS A 46 11.92 7.12 10.94
N GLU A 47 11.00 7.28 9.99
CA GLU A 47 10.64 8.58 9.43
C GLU A 47 9.33 9.16 9.97
N THR A 48 8.49 8.34 10.63
CA THR A 48 7.13 8.74 11.00
C THR A 48 6.71 8.18 12.35
N ASP A 49 5.68 8.78 12.96
CA ASP A 49 5.03 8.25 14.18
C ASP A 49 3.99 7.15 13.89
N TRP A 50 3.84 6.74 12.63
CA TRP A 50 2.84 5.76 12.25
C TRP A 50 3.26 4.34 12.64
N LYS A 51 2.30 3.58 13.17
CA LYS A 51 2.45 2.14 13.32
C LYS A 51 1.96 1.45 12.05
N ILE A 52 2.66 0.39 11.64
CA ILE A 52 2.25 -0.42 10.49
C ILE A 52 0.83 -0.96 10.62
N SER A 53 0.39 -1.29 11.83
CA SER A 53 -0.97 -1.74 12.11
C SER A 53 -2.03 -0.68 11.83
N ASP A 54 -1.71 0.60 11.99
CA ASP A 54 -2.63 1.69 11.70
C ASP A 54 -2.68 1.98 10.20
N ILE A 55 -1.54 1.88 9.51
CA ILE A 55 -1.47 1.98 8.04
C ILE A 55 -2.29 0.86 7.38
N ARG A 56 -2.18 -0.38 7.88
CA ARG A 56 -2.98 -1.52 7.37
C ARG A 56 -4.48 -1.30 7.53
N LYS A 57 -4.94 -0.56 8.54
CA LYS A 57 -6.36 -0.20 8.74
C LYS A 57 -6.83 0.95 7.85
N LEU A 58 -5.91 1.70 7.23
CA LEU A 58 -6.26 2.71 6.24
C LEU A 58 -6.72 2.07 4.92
N ALA A 59 -6.19 0.90 4.59
CA ALA A 59 -6.54 0.16 3.38
C ALA A 59 -7.77 -0.74 3.58
N ASP A 60 -8.49 -1.05 2.49
CA ASP A 60 -9.61 -2.00 2.53
C ASP A 60 -9.13 -3.45 2.65
N ALA A 61 -7.97 -3.76 2.06
CA ALA A 61 -7.28 -5.04 2.22
C ALA A 61 -5.76 -4.81 2.24
N TRP A 62 -5.04 -5.66 2.95
CA TRP A 62 -3.57 -5.71 2.91
C TRP A 62 -3.11 -7.15 2.70
N TYR A 63 -1.95 -7.30 2.04
CA TYR A 63 -1.38 -8.61 1.71
C TYR A 63 0.10 -8.68 2.11
N PRO A 64 0.57 -9.80 2.67
CA PRO A 64 1.99 -10.11 2.76
C PRO A 64 2.65 -10.15 1.38
N ILE A 65 3.94 -9.83 1.27
CA ILE A 65 4.66 -9.84 -0.01
C ILE A 65 4.82 -11.24 -0.60
N GLU A 66 4.77 -12.28 0.25
CA GLU A 66 4.90 -13.68 -0.12
C GLU A 66 3.57 -14.33 -0.50
N ASP A 67 2.44 -13.62 -0.36
CA ASP A 67 1.10 -14.15 -0.63
C ASP A 67 0.80 -14.20 -2.14
N ILE A 68 1.21 -15.30 -2.77
CA ILE A 68 0.92 -15.58 -4.19
C ILE A 68 -0.57 -15.80 -4.47
N GLY A 69 -1.40 -16.01 -3.43
CA GLY A 69 -2.85 -16.14 -3.53
C GLY A 69 -3.60 -14.81 -3.41
N ALA A 70 -2.88 -13.71 -3.17
CA ALA A 70 -3.45 -12.39 -3.01
C ALA A 70 -4.23 -11.97 -4.26
N ALA A 71 -5.34 -11.23 -4.07
CA ALA A 71 -6.17 -10.79 -5.19
C ALA A 71 -5.38 -10.04 -6.30
N PRO A 72 -4.42 -9.14 -5.98
CA PRO A 72 -3.55 -8.50 -6.98
C PRO A 72 -2.72 -9.46 -7.86
N ALA A 73 -2.47 -10.69 -7.42
CA ALA A 73 -1.70 -11.68 -8.18
C ALA A 73 -2.52 -12.32 -9.34
N SER A 74 -3.84 -12.14 -9.36
CA SER A 74 -4.70 -12.66 -10.42
C SER A 74 -4.94 -11.62 -11.52
N GLY A 75 -4.67 -11.97 -12.78
CA GLY A 75 -5.02 -11.12 -13.93
C GLY A 75 -6.52 -10.88 -14.13
N SER A 76 -7.38 -11.68 -13.49
CA SER A 76 -8.84 -11.47 -13.47
C SER A 76 -9.27 -10.35 -12.52
N PHE A 77 -8.39 -9.93 -11.61
CA PHE A 77 -8.65 -8.89 -10.62
C PHE A 77 -8.54 -7.49 -11.27
N ARG A 78 -9.68 -6.96 -11.72
CA ARG A 78 -9.75 -5.65 -12.39
C ARG A 78 -9.46 -4.50 -11.43
N THR A 79 -8.50 -3.66 -11.79
CA THR A 79 -8.04 -2.49 -11.04
C THR A 79 -7.84 -1.31 -11.99
N MET A 80 -7.85 -0.08 -11.47
CA MET A 80 -7.44 1.11 -12.23
C MET A 80 -5.93 1.18 -12.45
N GLY A 81 -5.15 0.45 -11.65
CA GLY A 81 -3.70 0.39 -11.73
C GLY A 81 -3.04 0.12 -10.37
N MET A 82 -1.72 0.32 -10.35
CA MET A 82 -0.89 0.19 -9.16
C MET A 82 0.00 1.42 -9.02
N VAL A 83 0.16 1.89 -7.79
CA VAL A 83 1.13 2.93 -7.41
C VAL A 83 2.08 2.34 -6.38
N VAL A 84 3.39 2.53 -6.59
CA VAL A 84 4.41 2.23 -5.58
C VAL A 84 4.99 3.54 -5.06
N ALA A 85 4.72 3.86 -3.80
CA ALA A 85 5.08 5.15 -3.20
C ALA A 85 5.48 4.99 -1.71
N PRO A 86 6.76 5.17 -1.37
CA PRO A 86 7.90 5.36 -2.25
C PRO A 86 8.34 4.03 -2.92
N CYS A 87 9.13 4.14 -3.99
CA CYS A 87 9.67 3.01 -4.76
C CYS A 87 11.21 2.95 -4.61
N SER A 88 11.73 1.92 -3.94
CA SER A 88 13.17 1.66 -3.83
C SER A 88 13.70 1.07 -5.13
N VAL A 89 14.95 1.40 -5.45
CA VAL A 89 15.64 0.91 -6.65
C VAL A 89 16.26 -0.48 -6.43
N ARG A 90 16.47 -0.84 -5.16
CA ARG A 90 17.11 -2.07 -4.71
C ARG A 90 16.19 -2.83 -3.77
#